data_AF-A0A959CVI5-F1
#
_entry.id   AF-A0A959CVI5-F1
#
_cell.length_a   1.000
_cell.length_b   1.000
_cell.length_c   1.000
_cell.angle_alpha   90.00
_cell.angle_beta   90.00
_cell.angle_gamma   90.00
#
_symmetry.space_group_name_H-M   'P 1'
#
loop_
_entity.id
_entity.type
_entity.pdbx_description
1 polymer ?
#
loop_
_entity_poly.entity_id
_entity_poly.type
_entity_poly.pdbx_seq_one_letter_code
_entity_poly.pdbx_strand_id
1 'polypeptide(L)'
;MKGDFSRLTGRRAKYNHYNGVLKQQGRVQLDWEWNELISIIGHQRKARTIDTIGQCGAPIHNSGFEILHPGNGFAGLLIATGRFYAGGLLCESSPGHKLPITGFSGNNDILADDTQIDGVSLSNGQWVQISTKEDPDGVIAQITNVSTGQISVDQNLSGLHDGHGPTLRLLILFSEQPDLPNGPGYTPVAGQTDLLYLDVWERHISAIEDPGIREVALGGPDTDTRSRIIGQVKALTDVGNVSCEDDIDSWEALIKPPNGRLTTRLIEPDAPDNPCELGESGGYLGLENHLYRVEVHTVDAGGATFKWSRDNASTAYAIKEFFEEGTGEVFKISLQQNGKDDILKIKQQDWIEVSGEYTDLDTDNPGTLARVLKVEGTVLTLDTDVAAHKNEPLPKIRRWDTNIQTPDDVVKTIVSGT
;
A
#
# COMPACT_ATOMS: atom_id res chain seq x y z
N MET A 1 -3.36 -1.12 9.08
CA MET A 1 -3.99 0.20 9.31
C MET A 1 -3.44 0.84 10.59
N LYS A 2 -2.68 1.94 10.50
CA LYS A 2 -1.88 2.53 11.60
C LYS A 2 -2.50 3.83 12.17
N GLY A 3 -3.81 3.86 12.38
CA GLY A 3 -4.54 4.98 13.03
C GLY A 3 -5.02 4.65 14.43
N ASP A 4 -5.28 5.66 15.25
CA ASP A 4 -5.90 5.45 16.57
C ASP A 4 -7.42 5.31 16.39
N PHE A 5 -7.93 4.08 16.55
CA PHE A 5 -9.33 3.75 16.32
C PHE A 5 -9.94 3.23 17.61
N SER A 6 -11.08 3.78 18.01
CA SER A 6 -11.65 3.41 19.30
C SER A 6 -12.04 1.94 19.37
N ARG A 7 -12.60 1.42 18.27
CA ARG A 7 -13.04 0.02 18.16
C ARG A 7 -13.26 -0.39 16.70
N LEU A 8 -12.85 -1.62 16.36
CA LEU A 8 -13.10 -2.22 15.05
C LEU A 8 -13.92 -3.52 15.20
N THR A 9 -15.21 -3.46 14.89
CA THR A 9 -16.16 -4.59 15.07
C THR A 9 -16.59 -5.28 13.78
N GLY A 10 -15.99 -4.92 12.64
CA GLY A 10 -16.37 -5.44 11.31
C GLY A 10 -16.47 -6.98 11.24
N ARG A 11 -15.54 -7.69 11.88
CA ARG A 11 -15.57 -9.17 11.94
C ARG A 11 -16.81 -9.69 12.69
N ARG A 12 -17.17 -9.07 13.81
CA ARG A 12 -18.38 -9.39 14.58
C ARG A 12 -19.63 -9.05 13.77
N ALA A 13 -19.66 -7.90 13.11
CA ALA A 13 -20.79 -7.49 12.27
C ALA A 13 -21.03 -8.49 11.12
N LYS A 14 -19.94 -8.95 10.48
CA LYS A 14 -19.97 -10.01 9.47
C LYS A 14 -20.55 -11.32 10.03
N TYR A 15 -20.07 -11.80 11.17
CA TYR A 15 -20.57 -13.06 11.76
C TYR A 15 -22.04 -13.01 12.16
N ASN A 16 -22.55 -11.83 12.55
CA ASN A 16 -23.96 -11.65 12.91
C ASN A 16 -24.84 -11.23 11.71
N HIS A 17 -24.29 -11.19 10.49
CA HIS A 17 -25.01 -10.82 9.27
C HIS A 17 -25.67 -9.43 9.32
N TYR A 18 -25.01 -8.46 9.95
CA TYR A 18 -25.50 -7.08 9.95
C TYR A 18 -25.39 -6.47 8.55
N ASN A 19 -26.40 -5.66 8.19
CA ASN A 19 -26.51 -5.01 6.86
C ASN A 19 -26.38 -3.48 6.92
N GLY A 20 -26.12 -2.91 8.10
CA GLY A 20 -25.92 -1.47 8.26
C GLY A 20 -25.97 -1.04 9.72
N VAL A 21 -25.79 0.27 9.93
CA VAL A 21 -25.83 0.92 11.24
C VAL A 21 -26.93 1.98 11.23
N LEU A 22 -27.78 2.00 12.27
CA LEU A 22 -28.87 2.96 12.41
C LEU A 22 -28.56 3.97 13.50
N LYS A 23 -28.49 5.26 13.15
CA LYS A 23 -28.28 6.34 14.13
C LYS A 23 -29.55 6.60 14.94
N GLN A 24 -29.41 6.65 16.25
CA GLN A 24 -30.50 7.00 17.15
C GLN A 24 -30.55 8.50 17.39
N GLN A 25 -31.76 9.06 17.43
CA GLN A 25 -31.96 10.48 17.69
C GLN A 25 -31.42 10.88 19.06
N GLY A 26 -30.73 12.03 19.12
CA GLY A 26 -30.27 12.63 20.37
C GLY A 26 -29.03 11.98 21.01
N ARG A 27 -28.36 11.05 20.31
CA ARG A 27 -27.14 10.40 20.82
C ARG A 27 -25.87 10.95 20.18
N VAL A 28 -24.81 11.02 20.98
CA VAL A 28 -23.45 11.34 20.52
C VAL A 28 -22.94 10.21 19.63
N GLN A 29 -22.17 10.58 18.60
CA GLN A 29 -21.59 9.64 17.65
C GLN A 29 -20.10 9.48 17.97
N LEU A 30 -19.61 8.26 17.79
CA LEU A 30 -18.21 7.90 17.89
C LEU A 30 -17.71 7.43 16.51
N ASP A 31 -16.39 7.32 16.37
CA ASP A 31 -15.74 6.86 15.13
C ASP A 31 -16.11 5.41 14.82
N TRP A 32 -16.24 4.56 15.84
CA TRP A 32 -16.40 3.12 15.66
C TRP A 32 -17.69 2.73 14.93
N GLU A 33 -18.77 3.52 15.04
CA GLU A 33 -20.01 3.25 14.30
C GLU A 33 -19.82 3.46 12.78
N TRP A 34 -19.06 4.47 12.40
CA TRP A 34 -18.70 4.71 11.00
C TRP A 34 -17.75 3.63 10.47
N ASN A 35 -16.76 3.25 11.28
CA ASN A 35 -15.83 2.18 10.95
C ASN A 35 -16.54 0.82 10.79
N GLU A 36 -17.54 0.53 11.63
CA GLU A 36 -18.40 -0.66 11.50
C GLU A 36 -19.25 -0.60 10.23
N LEU A 37 -19.88 0.54 9.93
CA LEU A 37 -20.68 0.73 8.71
C LEU A 37 -19.85 0.47 7.45
N ILE A 38 -18.66 1.07 7.35
CA ILE A 38 -17.75 0.87 6.21
C ILE A 38 -17.29 -0.58 6.11
N SER A 39 -17.01 -1.24 7.24
CA SER A 39 -16.66 -2.66 7.26
C SER A 39 -17.80 -3.55 6.74
N ILE A 40 -19.05 -3.26 7.10
CA ILE A 40 -20.23 -3.99 6.60
C ILE A 40 -20.38 -3.80 5.08
N ILE A 41 -20.35 -2.56 4.61
CA ILE A 41 -20.46 -2.24 3.18
C ILE A 41 -19.32 -2.89 2.39
N GLY A 42 -18.09 -2.79 2.88
CA GLY A 42 -16.91 -3.40 2.27
C GLY A 42 -17.03 -4.92 2.16
N HIS A 43 -17.48 -5.59 3.22
CA HIS A 43 -17.71 -7.04 3.18
C HIS A 43 -18.74 -7.43 2.10
N GLN A 44 -19.87 -6.73 2.04
CA GLN A 44 -20.92 -7.01 1.06
C GLN A 44 -20.48 -6.73 -0.37
N ARG A 45 -19.76 -5.63 -0.60
CA ARG A 45 -19.16 -5.31 -1.89
C ARG A 45 -18.21 -6.42 -2.32
N LYS A 46 -17.28 -6.80 -1.46
CA LYS A 46 -16.30 -7.87 -1.73
C LYS A 46 -16.99 -9.21 -2.05
N ALA A 47 -17.94 -9.63 -1.22
CA ALA A 47 -18.69 -10.87 -1.43
C ALA A 47 -19.46 -10.86 -2.75
N ARG A 48 -20.22 -9.78 -3.02
CA ARG A 48 -20.95 -9.62 -4.29
C ARG A 48 -20.03 -9.66 -5.49
N THR A 49 -18.89 -8.99 -5.44
CA THR A 49 -17.89 -9.00 -6.51
C THR A 49 -17.40 -10.42 -6.77
N ILE A 50 -17.04 -11.18 -5.73
CA ILE A 50 -16.59 -12.57 -5.87
C ILE A 50 -17.70 -13.46 -6.45
N ASP A 51 -18.92 -13.34 -5.94
CA ASP A 51 -20.04 -14.18 -6.39
C ASP A 51 -20.48 -13.87 -7.83
N THR A 52 -20.21 -12.66 -8.34
CA THR A 52 -20.61 -12.23 -9.69
C THR A 52 -19.49 -12.38 -10.72
N ILE A 53 -18.26 -12.03 -10.36
CA ILE A 53 -17.09 -12.01 -11.26
C ILE A 53 -16.24 -13.27 -11.10
N GLY A 54 -16.14 -13.82 -9.89
CA GLY A 54 -15.20 -14.88 -9.51
C GLY A 54 -14.07 -14.38 -8.61
N GLN A 55 -13.09 -15.23 -8.34
CA GLN A 55 -11.91 -14.88 -7.53
C GLN A 55 -11.04 -13.80 -8.19
N CYS A 56 -10.99 -13.80 -9.52
CA CYS A 56 -10.31 -12.77 -10.31
C CYS A 56 -11.09 -12.49 -11.60
N GLY A 57 -10.91 -11.30 -12.17
CA GLY A 57 -11.49 -10.96 -13.48
C GLY A 57 -11.19 -9.54 -13.93
N ALA A 58 -11.29 -9.29 -15.24
CA ALA A 58 -11.06 -7.99 -15.84
C ALA A 58 -12.21 -7.62 -16.81
N PRO A 59 -12.43 -6.33 -17.10
CA PRO A 59 -13.38 -5.93 -18.13
C PRO A 59 -12.97 -6.47 -19.51
N ILE A 60 -13.88 -7.19 -20.19
CA ILE A 60 -13.60 -7.89 -21.47
C ILE A 60 -12.99 -6.97 -22.55
N HIS A 61 -13.42 -5.71 -22.62
CA HIS A 61 -12.97 -4.78 -23.66
C HIS A 61 -11.91 -3.77 -23.17
N ASN A 62 -11.50 -3.87 -21.90
CA ASN A 62 -10.51 -3.00 -21.29
C ASN A 62 -9.83 -3.69 -20.10
N SER A 63 -9.18 -4.81 -20.40
CA SER A 63 -8.40 -5.59 -19.45
C SER A 63 -7.26 -4.74 -18.89
N GLY A 64 -7.36 -4.35 -17.61
CA GLY A 64 -6.25 -3.76 -16.90
C GLY A 64 -5.25 -4.83 -16.47
N PHE A 65 -4.01 -4.40 -16.23
CA PHE A 65 -2.91 -5.25 -15.76
C PHE A 65 -2.53 -6.40 -16.71
N GLU A 66 -2.92 -6.29 -17.98
CA GLU A 66 -2.52 -7.22 -19.03
C GLU A 66 -1.03 -7.08 -19.33
N ILE A 67 -0.32 -8.21 -19.41
CA ILE A 67 1.12 -8.24 -19.68
C ILE A 67 1.35 -8.27 -21.18
N LEU A 68 2.12 -7.31 -21.67
CA LEU A 68 2.39 -7.11 -23.08
C LEU A 68 3.90 -7.03 -23.33
N HIS A 69 4.32 -7.46 -24.51
CA HIS A 69 5.71 -7.35 -24.96
C HIS A 69 5.75 -6.71 -26.34
N PRO A 70 6.39 -5.54 -26.53
CA PRO A 70 6.38 -4.80 -27.79
C PRO A 70 7.19 -5.47 -28.92
N GLY A 71 7.97 -6.50 -28.60
CA GLY A 71 8.80 -7.22 -29.56
C GLY A 71 10.12 -6.50 -29.84
N ASN A 72 10.66 -6.68 -31.05
CA ASN A 72 11.80 -5.91 -31.59
C ASN A 72 13.08 -5.88 -30.72
N GLY A 73 13.32 -6.93 -29.93
CA GLY A 73 14.49 -7.00 -29.04
C GLY A 73 14.40 -6.10 -27.80
N PHE A 74 13.21 -5.57 -27.49
CA PHE A 74 12.97 -4.91 -26.21
C PHE A 74 13.17 -5.89 -25.05
N ALA A 75 13.92 -5.47 -24.03
CA ALA A 75 14.37 -6.34 -22.95
C ALA A 75 13.46 -6.28 -21.70
N GLY A 76 12.19 -5.90 -21.85
CA GLY A 76 11.27 -5.71 -20.73
C GLY A 76 9.82 -6.05 -21.05
N LEU A 77 8.94 -5.84 -20.06
CA LEU A 77 7.50 -6.02 -20.20
C LEU A 77 6.76 -4.69 -20.01
N LEU A 78 5.58 -4.62 -20.63
CA LEU A 78 4.61 -3.55 -20.49
C LEU A 78 3.37 -4.10 -19.79
N ILE A 79 2.69 -3.22 -19.05
CA ILE A 79 1.45 -3.53 -18.34
C ILE A 79 0.38 -2.58 -18.87
N ALA A 80 -0.74 -3.12 -19.34
CA ALA A 80 -1.86 -2.31 -19.79
C ALA A 80 -2.54 -1.61 -18.63
N THR A 81 -2.82 -0.32 -18.77
CA THR A 81 -3.58 0.38 -17.75
C THR A 81 -5.06 0.03 -17.83
N GLY A 82 -5.74 -0.02 -16.68
CA GLY A 82 -7.17 -0.25 -16.61
C GLY A 82 -7.62 -0.76 -15.24
N ARG A 83 -8.67 -1.59 -15.26
CA ARG A 83 -9.26 -2.18 -14.06
C ARG A 83 -9.04 -3.68 -14.01
N PHE A 84 -8.80 -4.19 -12.81
CA PHE A 84 -8.77 -5.62 -12.54
C PHE A 84 -9.39 -5.90 -11.17
N TYR A 85 -10.08 -7.02 -11.04
CA TYR A 85 -10.67 -7.48 -9.78
C TYR A 85 -9.89 -8.67 -9.26
N ALA A 86 -9.38 -8.60 -8.03
CA ALA A 86 -8.65 -9.69 -7.38
C ALA A 86 -9.19 -9.88 -5.96
N GLY A 87 -9.63 -11.10 -5.63
CA GLY A 87 -10.24 -11.43 -4.35
C GLY A 87 -11.42 -10.53 -3.99
N GLY A 88 -12.15 -9.99 -4.97
CA GLY A 88 -13.24 -9.04 -4.78
C GLY A 88 -12.83 -7.57 -4.54
N LEU A 89 -11.53 -7.25 -4.54
CA LEU A 89 -11.00 -5.89 -4.50
C LEU A 89 -10.86 -5.34 -5.93
N LEU A 90 -11.18 -4.06 -6.12
CA LEU A 90 -11.00 -3.36 -7.40
C LEU A 90 -9.63 -2.70 -7.41
N CYS A 91 -8.76 -3.14 -8.33
CA CYS A 91 -7.48 -2.55 -8.63
C CYS A 91 -7.63 -1.64 -9.85
N GLU A 92 -7.07 -0.44 -9.79
CA GLU A 92 -7.12 0.53 -10.87
C GLU A 92 -5.72 1.11 -11.07
N SER A 93 -5.25 1.09 -12.31
CA SER A 93 -4.07 1.85 -12.73
C SER A 93 -4.56 3.02 -13.59
N SER A 94 -4.29 4.25 -13.16
CA SER A 94 -4.74 5.46 -13.85
C SER A 94 -3.62 6.07 -14.68
N PRO A 95 -3.93 6.65 -15.87
CA PRO A 95 -5.24 6.67 -16.53
C PRO A 95 -5.68 5.30 -17.05
N GLY A 96 -6.94 4.94 -16.87
CA GLY A 96 -7.44 3.59 -17.09
C GLY A 96 -8.42 3.44 -18.25
N HIS A 97 -8.88 4.55 -18.85
CA HIS A 97 -9.79 4.50 -19.99
C HIS A 97 -9.07 4.44 -21.34
N LYS A 98 -9.77 3.90 -22.33
CA LYS A 98 -9.33 3.97 -23.73
C LYS A 98 -9.77 5.30 -24.34
N LEU A 99 -8.84 6.00 -24.99
CA LEU A 99 -9.11 7.19 -25.79
C LEU A 99 -9.65 6.77 -27.17
N PRO A 100 -10.85 7.23 -27.57
CA PRO A 100 -11.35 6.99 -28.92
C PRO A 100 -10.51 7.74 -29.97
N ILE A 101 -10.14 7.04 -31.04
CA ILE A 101 -9.47 7.61 -32.20
C ILE A 101 -10.53 7.97 -33.25
N THR A 102 -10.44 9.17 -33.81
CA THR A 102 -11.39 9.66 -34.84
C THR A 102 -10.92 9.34 -36.25
N GLY A 103 -9.62 9.10 -36.45
CA GLY A 103 -9.06 8.64 -37.72
C GLY A 103 -7.54 8.60 -37.74
N PHE A 104 -6.98 8.33 -38.91
CA PHE A 104 -5.54 8.35 -39.16
C PHE A 104 -5.23 9.33 -40.28
N SER A 105 -4.28 10.25 -40.08
CA SER A 105 -3.87 11.24 -41.10
C SER A 105 -2.61 10.81 -41.87
N GLY A 106 -1.96 9.73 -41.45
CA GLY A 106 -0.77 9.15 -42.05
C GLY A 106 -0.48 7.79 -41.40
N ASN A 107 0.58 7.11 -41.84
CA ASN A 107 0.92 5.78 -41.32
C ASN A 107 1.33 5.78 -39.85
N ASN A 108 1.67 6.94 -39.28
CA ASN A 108 2.18 7.07 -37.92
C ASN A 108 1.39 8.12 -37.11
N ASP A 109 0.29 8.63 -37.67
CA ASP A 109 -0.41 9.80 -37.17
C ASP A 109 -1.88 9.49 -36.88
N ILE A 110 -2.26 9.71 -35.63
CA ILE A 110 -3.57 9.45 -35.05
C ILE A 110 -4.29 10.79 -34.89
N LEU A 111 -5.56 10.85 -35.32
CA LEU A 111 -6.47 11.95 -35.03
C LEU A 111 -7.34 11.59 -33.83
N ALA A 112 -7.44 12.49 -32.86
CA ALA A 112 -8.27 12.31 -31.67
C ALA A 112 -8.89 13.64 -31.24
N ASP A 113 -10.11 13.63 -30.70
CA ASP A 113 -10.78 14.85 -30.23
C ASP A 113 -10.16 15.41 -28.95
N ASP A 114 -9.48 14.56 -28.19
CA ASP A 114 -8.78 14.90 -26.96
C ASP A 114 -7.37 14.29 -26.96
N THR A 115 -6.46 14.91 -26.22
CA THR A 115 -5.10 14.40 -25.96
C THR A 115 -4.89 14.09 -24.48
N GLN A 116 -5.99 13.98 -23.72
CA GLN A 116 -6.00 13.57 -22.33
C GLN A 116 -6.76 12.25 -22.13
N ILE A 117 -6.31 11.47 -21.15
CA ILE A 117 -7.04 10.30 -20.64
C ILE A 117 -7.25 10.52 -19.15
N ASP A 118 -8.50 10.48 -18.70
CA ASP A 118 -8.87 10.73 -17.30
C ASP A 118 -8.34 12.06 -16.74
N GLY A 119 -8.24 13.09 -17.59
CA GLY A 119 -7.70 14.41 -17.24
C GLY A 119 -6.17 14.49 -17.21
N VAL A 120 -5.47 13.40 -17.55
CA VAL A 120 -4.00 13.37 -17.67
C VAL A 120 -3.61 13.54 -19.13
N SER A 121 -2.84 14.60 -19.42
CA SER A 121 -2.30 14.85 -20.76
C SER A 121 -1.28 13.79 -21.17
N LEU A 122 -1.40 13.32 -22.41
CA LEU A 122 -0.41 12.47 -23.03
C LEU A 122 0.90 13.23 -23.29
N SER A 123 2.02 12.54 -23.22
CA SER A 123 3.36 13.10 -23.39
C SER A 123 4.27 12.21 -24.23
N ASN A 124 5.31 12.83 -24.81
CA ASN A 124 6.30 12.12 -25.62
C ASN A 124 7.03 11.06 -24.79
N GLY A 125 7.31 9.91 -25.39
CA GLY A 125 7.99 8.77 -24.78
C GLY A 125 7.06 7.78 -24.06
N GLN A 126 5.77 8.10 -23.89
CA GLN A 126 4.81 7.18 -23.29
C GLN A 126 4.51 6.00 -24.22
N TRP A 127 4.38 4.81 -23.62
CA TRP A 127 3.95 3.61 -24.32
C TRP A 127 2.43 3.59 -24.47
N VAL A 128 1.97 3.22 -25.65
CA VAL A 128 0.56 3.11 -25.99
C VAL A 128 0.28 1.83 -26.78
N GLN A 129 -0.94 1.32 -26.65
CA GLN A 129 -1.47 0.32 -27.55
C GLN A 129 -2.64 0.90 -28.32
N ILE A 130 -2.55 0.79 -29.64
CA ILE A 130 -3.60 1.18 -30.56
C ILE A 130 -4.27 -0.09 -31.06
N SER A 131 -5.58 -0.21 -30.86
CA SER A 131 -6.34 -1.41 -31.22
C SER A 131 -7.65 -1.02 -31.92
N THR A 132 -8.21 -1.97 -32.67
CA THR A 132 -9.53 -1.83 -33.30
C THR A 132 -10.43 -2.97 -32.81
N LYS A 133 -11.70 -2.99 -33.22
CA LYS A 133 -12.60 -4.10 -32.85
C LYS A 133 -12.19 -5.42 -33.51
N GLU A 134 -11.66 -5.35 -34.73
CA GLU A 134 -11.21 -6.49 -35.52
C GLU A 134 -9.82 -6.97 -35.10
N ASP A 135 -8.98 -6.06 -34.61
CA ASP A 135 -7.63 -6.34 -34.13
C ASP A 135 -7.46 -5.81 -32.69
N PRO A 136 -7.86 -6.61 -31.68
CA PRO A 136 -7.77 -6.22 -30.27
C PRO A 136 -6.35 -6.22 -29.73
N ASP A 137 -5.45 -7.02 -30.31
CA ASP A 137 -4.02 -7.07 -29.95
C ASP A 137 -3.29 -5.84 -30.49
N GLY A 138 -3.66 -5.39 -31.70
CA GLY A 138 -3.29 -4.09 -32.24
C GLY A 138 -1.79 -3.86 -32.33
N VAL A 139 -1.39 -2.59 -32.24
CA VAL A 139 0.01 -2.15 -32.36
C VAL A 139 0.44 -1.44 -31.08
N ILE A 140 1.56 -1.91 -30.51
CA ILE A 140 2.23 -1.25 -29.39
C ILE A 140 3.27 -0.27 -29.93
N ALA A 141 3.21 0.98 -29.49
CA ALA A 141 4.07 2.05 -29.98
C ALA A 141 4.45 3.03 -28.87
N GLN A 142 5.48 3.85 -29.11
CA GLN A 142 5.82 5.01 -28.30
C GLN A 142 5.31 6.29 -28.95
N ILE A 143 4.79 7.20 -28.13
CA ILE A 143 4.40 8.54 -28.57
C ILE A 143 5.65 9.35 -28.89
N THR A 144 5.73 9.88 -30.11
CA THR A 144 6.84 10.74 -30.55
C THR A 144 6.48 12.22 -30.51
N ASN A 145 5.20 12.56 -30.69
CA ASN A 145 4.71 13.94 -30.62
C ASN A 145 3.24 13.98 -30.20
N VAL A 146 2.86 14.99 -29.40
CA VAL A 146 1.47 15.30 -29.05
C VAL A 146 1.19 16.76 -29.39
N SER A 147 0.18 16.97 -30.22
CA SER A 147 -0.29 18.29 -30.64
C SER A 147 -1.82 18.36 -30.59
N THR A 148 -2.39 19.54 -30.76
CA THR A 148 -3.85 19.72 -30.70
C THR A 148 -4.54 18.88 -31.78
N GLY A 149 -5.24 17.83 -31.35
CA GLY A 149 -6.03 16.95 -32.21
C GLY A 149 -5.22 15.89 -32.96
N GLN A 150 -3.91 15.78 -32.73
CA GLN A 150 -3.04 14.82 -33.42
C GLN A 150 -1.96 14.26 -32.51
N ILE A 151 -1.81 12.93 -32.54
CA ILE A 151 -0.78 12.17 -31.81
C ILE A 151 0.05 11.38 -32.83
N SER A 152 1.36 11.53 -32.79
CA SER A 152 2.30 10.80 -33.65
C SER A 152 3.00 9.70 -32.87
N VAL A 153 3.22 8.54 -33.50
CA VAL A 153 3.86 7.36 -32.88
C VAL A 153 5.02 6.82 -33.73
N ASP A 154 5.88 6.02 -33.11
CA ASP A 154 7.09 5.45 -33.74
C ASP A 154 6.82 4.21 -34.62
N GLN A 155 5.63 3.60 -34.52
CA GLN A 155 5.24 2.43 -35.31
C GLN A 155 4.33 2.77 -36.49
N ASN A 156 4.30 1.87 -37.47
CA ASN A 156 3.40 1.94 -38.61
C ASN A 156 2.02 1.35 -38.26
N LEU A 157 0.98 2.17 -38.40
CA LEU A 157 -0.41 1.89 -38.09
C LEU A 157 -1.29 1.57 -39.32
N SER A 158 -0.70 1.48 -40.52
CA SER A 158 -1.46 1.28 -41.76
C SER A 158 -2.34 0.02 -41.74
N GLY A 159 -1.96 -1.01 -40.99
CA GLY A 159 -2.78 -2.22 -40.78
C GLY A 159 -4.07 -1.98 -40.01
N LEU A 160 -4.21 -0.86 -39.29
CA LEU A 160 -5.38 -0.51 -38.49
C LEU A 160 -6.32 0.49 -39.16
N HIS A 161 -5.95 1.05 -40.33
CA HIS A 161 -6.69 2.14 -40.97
C HIS A 161 -8.12 1.77 -41.37
N ASP A 162 -8.33 0.51 -41.76
CA ASP A 162 -9.64 -0.01 -42.17
C ASP A 162 -10.45 -0.61 -41.00
N GLY A 163 -9.88 -0.63 -39.78
CA GLY A 163 -10.51 -1.20 -38.60
C GLY A 163 -11.53 -0.25 -37.95
N HIS A 164 -12.55 -0.82 -37.33
CA HIS A 164 -13.65 -0.05 -36.74
C HIS A 164 -13.41 0.27 -35.28
N GLY A 165 -13.80 1.49 -34.89
CA GLY A 165 -13.67 1.97 -33.52
C GLY A 165 -12.25 1.89 -32.99
N PRO A 166 -11.26 2.48 -33.68
CA PRO A 166 -9.89 2.50 -33.19
C PRO A 166 -9.84 3.20 -31.83
N THR A 167 -9.04 2.65 -30.93
CA THR A 167 -8.84 3.17 -29.59
C THR A 167 -7.38 3.11 -29.20
N LEU A 168 -6.97 4.06 -28.37
CA LEU A 168 -5.65 4.13 -27.77
C LEU A 168 -5.76 3.90 -26.27
N ARG A 169 -4.91 3.05 -25.69
CA ARG A 169 -4.73 2.95 -24.24
C ARG A 169 -3.27 3.13 -23.85
N LEU A 170 -3.04 3.62 -22.63
CA LEU A 170 -1.71 3.75 -22.07
C LEU A 170 -1.18 2.39 -21.59
N LEU A 171 0.13 2.24 -21.69
CA LEU A 171 0.88 1.14 -21.12
C LEU A 171 1.94 1.72 -20.18
N ILE A 172 2.20 1.02 -19.08
CA ILE A 172 3.28 1.35 -18.15
C ILE A 172 4.38 0.30 -18.24
N LEU A 173 5.63 0.70 -18.00
CA LEU A 173 6.74 -0.24 -17.92
C LEU A 173 6.61 -1.08 -16.65
N PHE A 174 6.94 -2.37 -16.75
CA PHE A 174 6.92 -3.29 -15.60
C PHE A 174 7.77 -2.78 -14.43
N SER A 175 8.90 -2.13 -14.72
CA SER A 175 9.81 -1.53 -13.73
C SER A 175 9.37 -0.15 -13.22
N GLU A 176 8.36 0.47 -13.83
CA GLU A 176 7.90 1.83 -13.51
C GLU A 176 6.45 1.83 -13.03
N GLN A 177 6.04 0.74 -12.37
CA GLN A 177 4.72 0.64 -11.78
C GLN A 177 4.53 1.72 -10.69
N PRO A 178 3.46 2.54 -10.75
CA PRO A 178 3.24 3.60 -9.76
C PRO A 178 3.17 3.11 -8.32
N ASP A 179 2.62 1.92 -8.14
CA ASP A 179 2.41 1.28 -6.84
C ASP A 179 3.56 0.33 -6.45
N LEU A 180 4.54 0.07 -7.32
CA LEU A 180 5.79 -0.67 -7.05
C LEU A 180 7.00 0.15 -7.54
N PRO A 181 7.26 1.30 -6.90
CA PRO A 181 8.40 2.14 -7.29
C PRO A 181 9.73 1.45 -6.98
N ASN A 182 10.70 1.57 -7.88
CA ASN A 182 11.97 0.82 -7.85
C ASN A 182 11.81 -0.70 -7.83
N GLY A 183 10.71 -1.22 -8.38
CA GLY A 183 10.52 -2.66 -8.55
C GLY A 183 11.68 -3.29 -9.33
N PRO A 184 11.94 -4.59 -9.12
CA PRO A 184 12.96 -5.29 -9.90
C PRO A 184 12.62 -5.19 -11.38
N GLY A 185 13.62 -4.84 -12.19
CA GLY A 185 13.51 -4.97 -13.63
C GLY A 185 13.22 -6.42 -14.00
N TYR A 186 12.49 -6.62 -15.08
CA TYR A 186 12.22 -7.96 -15.61
C TYR A 186 12.76 -8.06 -17.02
N THR A 187 13.61 -9.06 -17.25
CA THR A 187 14.16 -9.38 -18.56
C THR A 187 13.75 -10.81 -18.92
N PRO A 188 12.91 -11.01 -19.94
CA PRO A 188 12.51 -12.35 -20.37
C PRO A 188 13.73 -13.20 -20.76
N VAL A 189 13.80 -14.44 -20.26
CA VAL A 189 14.86 -15.40 -20.62
C VAL A 189 14.28 -16.45 -21.57
N ALA A 190 14.94 -16.64 -22.72
CA ALA A 190 14.46 -17.57 -23.74
C ALA A 190 14.44 -19.02 -23.21
N GLY A 191 13.28 -19.68 -23.29
CA GLY A 191 13.10 -21.07 -22.86
C GLY A 191 12.86 -21.24 -21.35
N GLN A 192 12.81 -20.15 -20.58
CA GLN A 192 12.44 -20.16 -19.18
C GLN A 192 10.94 -19.90 -19.02
N THR A 193 10.32 -20.57 -18.05
CA THR A 193 8.93 -20.32 -17.67
C THR A 193 8.93 -19.53 -16.38
N ASP A 194 8.27 -18.37 -16.41
CA ASP A 194 8.14 -17.45 -15.29
C ASP A 194 6.64 -17.26 -14.97
N LEU A 195 6.31 -17.06 -13.69
CA LEU A 195 4.95 -16.77 -13.25
C LEU A 195 4.82 -15.29 -12.89
N LEU A 196 3.97 -14.58 -13.62
CA LEU A 196 3.59 -13.21 -13.31
C LEU A 196 2.28 -13.21 -12.52
N TYR A 197 2.24 -12.47 -11.42
CA TYR A 197 1.08 -12.40 -10.55
C TYR A 197 0.79 -10.97 -10.10
N LEU A 198 -0.47 -10.69 -9.80
CA LEU A 198 -0.92 -9.41 -9.26
C LEU A 198 -1.13 -9.54 -7.75
N ASP A 199 -0.31 -8.84 -6.98
CA ASP A 199 -0.39 -8.73 -5.53
C ASP A 199 -1.27 -7.53 -5.15
N VAL A 200 -2.31 -7.77 -4.35
CA VAL A 200 -3.38 -6.80 -4.08
C VAL A 200 -3.73 -6.73 -2.60
N TRP A 201 -3.67 -5.53 -2.04
CA TRP A 201 -4.02 -5.29 -0.64
C TRP A 201 -4.57 -3.89 -0.38
N GLU A 202 -5.09 -3.71 0.84
CA GLU A 202 -5.54 -2.42 1.36
C GLU A 202 -4.42 -1.75 2.15
N ARG A 203 -3.92 -0.61 1.66
CA ARG A 203 -2.96 0.26 2.36
C ARG A 203 -3.70 1.38 3.09
N HIS A 204 -3.22 1.69 4.29
CA HIS A 204 -3.73 2.82 5.08
C HIS A 204 -2.98 4.10 4.70
N ILE A 205 -3.73 5.18 4.46
CA ILE A 205 -3.24 6.48 4.01
C ILE A 205 -3.67 7.53 5.03
N SER A 206 -2.74 8.34 5.51
CA SER A 206 -2.97 9.45 6.42
C SER A 206 -2.66 10.78 5.75
N ALA A 207 -2.89 11.89 6.46
CA ALA A 207 -2.53 13.22 5.98
C ALA A 207 -1.01 13.45 5.80
N ILE A 208 -0.15 12.49 6.19
CA ILE A 208 1.28 12.52 5.87
C ILE A 208 1.50 12.10 4.42
N GLU A 209 0.84 11.03 3.98
CA GLU A 209 0.95 10.51 2.62
C GLU A 209 0.13 11.35 1.62
N ASP A 210 -1.05 11.81 2.03
CA ASP A 210 -1.88 12.72 1.22
C ASP A 210 -2.31 13.93 2.05
N PRO A 211 -1.55 15.04 2.02
CA PRO A 211 -1.89 16.25 2.76
C PRO A 211 -3.25 16.84 2.38
N GLY A 212 -3.79 16.51 1.20
CA GLY A 212 -5.06 17.02 0.69
C GLY A 212 -6.28 16.45 1.40
N ILE A 213 -6.16 15.31 2.09
CA ILE A 213 -7.29 14.73 2.85
C ILE A 213 -7.54 15.41 4.19
N ARG A 214 -6.59 16.21 4.68
CA ARG A 214 -6.68 16.84 6.01
C ARG A 214 -7.73 17.95 6.00
N GLU A 215 -8.62 17.92 6.98
CA GLU A 215 -9.60 19.00 7.18
C GLU A 215 -8.92 20.30 7.63
N VAL A 216 -8.99 21.32 6.78
CA VAL A 216 -8.35 22.62 7.00
C VAL A 216 -9.02 23.41 8.13
N ALA A 217 -10.32 23.22 8.35
CA ALA A 217 -11.11 23.96 9.34
C ALA A 217 -10.67 23.69 10.79
N LEU A 218 -10.05 22.54 11.05
CA LEU A 218 -9.64 22.15 12.41
C LEU A 218 -8.24 22.66 12.81
N GLY A 219 -7.49 23.27 11.88
CA GLY A 219 -6.18 23.84 12.21
C GLY A 219 -5.12 22.79 12.58
N GLY A 220 -5.24 21.57 12.06
CA GLY A 220 -4.19 20.55 12.11
C GLY A 220 -4.53 19.17 12.69
N PRO A 221 -5.51 18.97 13.58
CA PRO A 221 -5.98 17.62 13.92
C PRO A 221 -6.48 16.90 12.67
N ASP A 222 -6.11 15.63 12.55
CA ASP A 222 -6.60 14.75 11.50
C ASP A 222 -7.77 13.94 12.06
N THR A 223 -8.92 13.95 11.39
CA THR A 223 -10.12 13.25 11.87
C THR A 223 -10.26 11.87 11.24
N ASP A 224 -9.92 11.76 9.96
CA ASP A 224 -10.22 10.57 9.18
C ASP A 224 -9.08 10.24 8.23
N THR A 225 -8.67 8.99 8.26
CA THR A 225 -7.69 8.44 7.34
C THR A 225 -8.38 7.72 6.18
N ARG A 226 -7.63 7.26 5.19
CA ARG A 226 -8.16 6.54 4.02
C ARG A 226 -7.57 5.14 3.91
N SER A 227 -8.29 4.28 3.21
CA SER A 227 -7.79 3.01 2.72
C SER A 227 -7.68 3.11 1.20
N ARG A 228 -6.54 2.74 0.64
CA ARG A 228 -6.25 2.70 -0.79
C ARG A 228 -5.96 1.26 -1.19
N ILE A 229 -6.57 0.80 -2.29
CA ILE A 229 -6.18 -0.49 -2.88
C ILE A 229 -4.87 -0.29 -3.63
N ILE A 230 -3.90 -1.14 -3.32
CA ILE A 230 -2.61 -1.20 -3.99
C ILE A 230 -2.61 -2.46 -4.86
N GLY A 231 -2.12 -2.32 -6.09
CA GLY A 231 -1.93 -3.43 -7.02
C GLY A 231 -0.53 -3.43 -7.60
N GLN A 232 0.24 -4.49 -7.36
CA GLN A 232 1.60 -4.64 -7.87
C GLN A 232 1.72 -5.91 -8.70
N VAL A 233 2.16 -5.80 -9.94
CA VAL A 233 2.55 -6.95 -10.75
C VAL A 233 3.97 -7.36 -10.37
N LYS A 234 4.13 -8.60 -9.93
CA LYS A 234 5.41 -9.19 -9.52
C LYS A 234 5.69 -10.45 -10.34
N ALA A 235 6.94 -10.89 -10.34
CA ALA A 235 7.41 -12.05 -11.09
C ALA A 235 8.08 -13.07 -10.16
N LEU A 236 7.66 -14.34 -10.24
CA LEU A 236 8.45 -15.47 -9.81
C LEU A 236 9.18 -16.03 -11.03
N THR A 237 10.50 -15.98 -10.99
CA THR A 237 11.33 -16.46 -12.11
C THR A 237 11.70 -17.93 -11.96
N ASP A 238 11.86 -18.61 -13.09
CA ASP A 238 12.28 -20.02 -13.19
C ASP A 238 11.42 -20.95 -12.34
N VAL A 239 10.11 -20.96 -12.62
CA VAL A 239 9.15 -21.82 -11.91
C VAL A 239 9.20 -23.28 -12.40
N GLY A 240 10.21 -23.64 -13.18
CA GLY A 240 10.35 -24.94 -13.81
C GLY A 240 9.46 -25.12 -15.04
N ASN A 241 9.47 -26.32 -15.63
CA ASN A 241 8.69 -26.63 -16.82
C ASN A 241 7.24 -26.99 -16.43
N VAL A 242 6.45 -25.96 -16.15
CA VAL A 242 5.04 -26.05 -15.73
C VAL A 242 4.11 -25.51 -16.82
N SER A 243 2.95 -26.13 -16.95
CA SER A 243 1.83 -25.67 -17.76
C SER A 243 0.78 -24.96 -16.88
N CYS A 244 -0.25 -24.37 -17.51
CA CYS A 244 -1.29 -23.65 -16.78
C CYS A 244 -2.14 -24.52 -15.82
N GLU A 245 -2.08 -25.85 -15.96
CA GLU A 245 -2.83 -26.79 -15.12
C GLU A 245 -1.98 -27.40 -14.00
N ASP A 246 -0.66 -27.16 -14.00
CA ASP A 246 0.25 -27.74 -13.03
C ASP A 246 0.31 -26.91 -11.74
N ASP A 247 0.49 -27.60 -10.61
CA ASP A 247 0.79 -26.96 -9.34
C ASP A 247 2.22 -26.39 -9.36
N ILE A 248 2.37 -25.16 -8.88
CA ILE A 248 3.66 -24.46 -8.85
C ILE A 248 4.11 -24.37 -7.37
N ASP A 249 5.09 -25.19 -6.98
CA ASP A 249 5.56 -25.27 -5.59
C ASP A 249 5.99 -23.91 -5.00
N SER A 250 6.67 -23.09 -5.81
CA SER A 250 7.11 -21.75 -5.41
C SER A 250 5.94 -20.79 -5.20
N TRP A 251 4.86 -20.94 -5.96
CA TRP A 251 3.62 -20.19 -5.79
C TRP A 251 2.88 -20.62 -4.52
N GLU A 252 2.70 -21.93 -4.31
CA GLU A 252 2.06 -22.48 -3.11
C GLU A 252 2.80 -22.08 -1.82
N ALA A 253 4.13 -22.04 -1.86
CA ALA A 253 4.95 -21.54 -0.76
C ALA A 253 4.70 -20.04 -0.50
N LEU A 254 4.59 -19.23 -1.56
CA LEU A 254 4.37 -17.78 -1.47
C LEU A 254 2.97 -17.43 -0.93
N ILE A 255 1.92 -18.07 -1.43
CA ILE A 255 0.54 -17.75 -1.04
C ILE A 255 0.10 -18.39 0.29
N LYS A 256 0.97 -19.18 0.90
CA LYS A 256 0.68 -19.91 2.13
C LYS A 256 0.20 -18.94 3.22
N PRO A 257 -1.04 -19.09 3.72
CA PRO A 257 -1.56 -18.17 4.73
C PRO A 257 -0.71 -18.19 6.01
N PRO A 258 -0.47 -17.03 6.63
CA PRO A 258 0.23 -16.96 7.91
C PRO A 258 -0.46 -17.83 8.96
N ASN A 259 0.30 -18.77 9.55
CA ASN A 259 -0.19 -19.66 10.61
C ASN A 259 0.09 -19.12 12.03
N GLY A 260 0.79 -17.99 12.16
CA GLY A 260 0.99 -17.30 13.43
C GLY A 260 -0.33 -16.97 14.12
N ARG A 261 -0.40 -17.15 15.44
CA ARG A 261 -1.55 -16.80 16.26
C ARG A 261 -1.08 -15.99 17.46
N LEU A 262 -1.72 -14.84 17.67
CA LEU A 262 -1.56 -14.05 18.88
C LEU A 262 -2.74 -14.34 19.81
N THR A 263 -2.43 -14.67 21.05
CA THR A 263 -3.41 -14.78 22.13
C THR A 263 -3.06 -13.80 23.22
N THR A 264 -4.04 -13.05 23.70
CA THR A 264 -3.89 -12.17 24.85
C THR A 264 -4.65 -12.76 26.03
N ARG A 265 -4.09 -12.61 27.22
CA ARG A 265 -4.75 -12.94 28.49
C ARG A 265 -4.47 -11.86 29.50
N LEU A 266 -5.42 -11.61 30.40
CA LEU A 266 -5.11 -10.86 31.62
C LEU A 266 -4.17 -11.71 32.47
N ILE A 267 -3.22 -11.05 33.13
CA ILE A 267 -2.46 -11.70 34.18
C ILE A 267 -3.35 -11.74 35.40
N GLU A 268 -3.57 -12.94 35.91
CA GLU A 268 -4.24 -13.13 37.19
C GLU A 268 -3.30 -12.61 38.27
N PRO A 269 -3.77 -11.72 39.17
CA PRO A 269 -2.97 -11.26 40.28
C PRO A 269 -2.62 -12.44 41.20
N ASP A 270 -1.47 -12.34 41.86
CA ASP A 270 -1.07 -13.34 42.84
C ASP A 270 -2.13 -13.45 43.94
N ALA A 271 -2.36 -14.67 44.42
CA ALA A 271 -3.24 -14.89 45.55
C ALA A 271 -2.68 -14.14 46.78
N PRO A 272 -3.53 -13.48 47.59
CA PRO A 272 -3.08 -12.79 48.78
C PRO A 272 -2.33 -13.76 49.71
N ASP A 273 -1.23 -13.29 50.31
CA ASP A 273 -0.39 -14.10 51.20
C ASP A 273 -1.12 -14.54 52.48
N ASN A 274 -2.21 -13.82 52.84
CA ASN A 274 -3.04 -14.11 54.00
C ASN A 274 -4.54 -14.10 53.63
N PRO A 275 -5.35 -15.07 54.09
CA PRO A 275 -6.80 -15.12 53.87
C PRO A 275 -7.61 -13.90 54.38
N CYS A 276 -7.02 -13.01 55.19
CA CYS A 276 -7.64 -11.75 55.61
C CYS A 276 -7.39 -10.57 54.65
N GLU A 277 -6.50 -10.74 53.66
CA GLU A 277 -6.25 -9.73 52.62
C GLU A 277 -7.19 -9.98 51.44
N LEU A 278 -7.85 -8.91 51.00
CA LEU A 278 -8.57 -8.95 49.73
C LEU A 278 -7.51 -8.95 48.62
N GLY A 279 -7.46 -10.01 47.82
CA GLY A 279 -6.59 -10.06 46.65
C GLY A 279 -6.87 -8.90 45.71
N GLU A 280 -5.88 -8.48 44.95
CA GLU A 280 -6.08 -7.46 43.92
C GLU A 280 -7.18 -7.93 42.97
N SER A 281 -8.21 -7.10 42.75
CA SER A 281 -9.17 -7.37 41.70
C SER A 281 -8.47 -7.06 40.38
N GLY A 282 -7.92 -8.09 39.74
CA GLY A 282 -7.25 -7.95 38.44
C GLY A 282 -8.17 -7.27 37.41
N GLY A 283 -7.55 -6.67 36.39
CA GLY A 283 -8.24 -5.96 35.33
C GLY A 283 -7.73 -4.54 35.14
N TYR A 284 -7.95 -4.00 33.94
CA TYR A 284 -7.57 -2.63 33.61
C TYR A 284 -8.65 -1.66 34.09
N LEU A 285 -8.31 -0.82 35.06
CA LEU A 285 -9.20 0.21 35.64
C LEU A 285 -8.94 1.61 35.07
N GLY A 286 -8.00 1.73 34.13
CA GLY A 286 -7.67 2.99 33.49
C GLY A 286 -8.82 3.51 32.63
N LEU A 287 -8.89 4.83 32.49
CA LEU A 287 -9.84 5.49 31.58
C LEU A 287 -9.32 5.55 30.14
N GLU A 288 -8.06 5.15 29.92
CA GLU A 288 -7.38 5.30 28.65
C GLU A 288 -7.83 4.18 27.70
N ASN A 289 -8.04 4.54 26.45
CA ASN A 289 -8.36 3.60 25.39
C ASN A 289 -7.09 3.20 24.67
N HIS A 290 -6.65 1.95 24.85
CA HIS A 290 -5.42 1.44 24.24
C HIS A 290 -5.75 0.51 23.07
N LEU A 291 -5.20 0.81 21.89
CA LEU A 291 -5.23 -0.06 20.73
C LEU A 291 -3.85 -0.70 20.53
N TYR A 292 -3.58 -1.77 21.29
CA TYR A 292 -2.31 -2.45 21.22
C TYR A 292 -2.04 -3.03 19.82
N ARG A 293 -0.84 -2.77 19.33
CA ARG A 293 -0.28 -3.37 18.13
C ARG A 293 0.98 -4.13 18.48
N VAL A 294 1.09 -5.33 17.93
CA VAL A 294 2.33 -6.11 17.89
C VAL A 294 2.63 -6.40 16.42
N GLU A 295 3.79 -5.97 15.94
CA GLU A 295 4.27 -6.22 14.57
C GLU A 295 5.53 -7.10 14.63
N VAL A 296 5.61 -8.09 13.75
CA VAL A 296 6.87 -8.77 13.44
C VAL A 296 7.73 -7.78 12.67
N HIS A 297 8.96 -7.55 13.12
CA HIS A 297 9.88 -6.61 12.48
C HIS A 297 10.81 -7.32 11.51
N THR A 298 11.55 -8.32 11.96
CA THR A 298 12.40 -9.16 11.11
C THR A 298 12.18 -10.64 11.42
N VAL A 299 12.41 -11.48 10.43
CA VAL A 299 12.47 -12.94 10.59
C VAL A 299 13.81 -13.40 10.06
N ASP A 300 14.63 -13.99 10.92
CA ASP A 300 15.93 -14.56 10.56
C ASP A 300 16.03 -16.03 11.02
N ALA A 301 17.22 -16.63 10.84
CA ALA A 301 17.47 -18.00 11.27
C ALA A 301 17.37 -18.21 12.79
N GLY A 302 17.51 -17.14 13.58
CA GLY A 302 17.36 -17.12 15.04
C GLY A 302 15.92 -16.93 15.51
N GLY A 303 15.02 -16.52 14.64
CA GLY A 303 13.58 -16.42 14.90
C GLY A 303 12.97 -15.11 14.44
N ALA A 304 11.74 -14.86 14.86
CA ALA A 304 11.05 -13.60 14.60
C ALA A 304 11.34 -12.59 15.73
N THR A 305 11.58 -11.34 15.35
CA THR A 305 11.66 -10.22 16.27
C THR A 305 10.40 -9.36 16.20
N PHE A 306 10.08 -8.66 17.28
CA PHE A 306 8.83 -7.96 17.45
C PHE A 306 9.04 -6.53 17.92
N LYS A 307 8.09 -5.67 17.55
CA LYS A 307 7.92 -4.32 18.09
C LYS A 307 6.46 -4.13 18.44
N TRP A 308 6.18 -3.29 19.43
CA TRP A 308 4.80 -3.05 19.83
C TRP A 308 4.54 -1.61 20.25
N SER A 309 3.25 -1.25 20.24
CA SER A 309 2.77 0.05 20.67
C SER A 309 1.39 -0.06 21.30
N ARG A 310 1.12 0.73 22.34
CA ARG A 310 -0.19 0.88 23.01
C ARG A 310 -1.21 1.62 22.16
N ASP A 311 -0.72 2.52 21.31
CA ASP A 311 -1.55 3.46 20.53
C ASP A 311 -1.58 3.09 19.04
N ASN A 312 -1.49 1.79 18.70
CA ASN A 312 -1.45 1.25 17.33
C ASN A 312 -0.30 1.81 16.47
N ALA A 313 0.75 2.31 17.12
CA ALA A 313 1.80 3.12 16.51
C ALA A 313 1.21 4.29 15.69
N SER A 314 0.13 4.92 16.15
CA SER A 314 -0.61 5.95 15.41
C SER A 314 0.13 7.28 15.29
N THR A 315 0.99 7.59 16.25
CA THR A 315 1.81 8.81 16.26
C THR A 315 2.89 8.74 15.18
N ALA A 316 2.72 9.56 14.14
CA ALA A 316 3.66 9.69 13.04
C ALA A 316 3.85 11.15 12.63
N TYR A 317 5.04 11.47 12.10
CA TYR A 317 5.40 12.82 11.65
C TYR A 317 6.23 12.77 10.37
N ALA A 318 5.92 13.67 9.43
CA ALA A 318 6.71 13.83 8.21
C ALA A 318 8.11 14.37 8.54
N ILE A 319 9.12 13.79 7.89
CA ILE A 319 10.51 14.28 7.91
C ILE A 319 10.60 15.39 6.85
N LYS A 320 11.15 16.53 7.27
CA LYS A 320 11.39 17.68 6.41
C LYS A 320 12.78 17.64 5.77
N GLU A 321 13.79 17.22 6.53
CA GLU A 321 15.18 17.24 6.08
C GLU A 321 16.01 16.17 6.79
N PHE A 322 16.95 15.57 6.06
CA PHE A 322 17.97 14.67 6.55
C PHE A 322 19.30 15.42 6.59
N PHE A 323 20.02 15.37 7.71
CA PHE A 323 21.32 16.02 7.85
C PHE A 323 22.42 14.98 7.68
N GLU A 324 23.08 15.01 6.52
CA GLU A 324 24.20 14.13 6.22
C GLU A 324 25.46 14.54 6.98
N GLU A 325 26.15 13.54 7.54
CA GLU A 325 27.45 13.70 8.19
C GLU A 325 28.50 12.84 7.46
N GLY A 326 29.75 13.34 7.42
CA GLY A 326 30.89 12.60 6.89
C GLY A 326 30.69 12.07 5.46
N THR A 327 30.63 10.74 5.31
CA THR A 327 30.54 10.02 4.03
C THR A 327 29.11 9.77 3.55
N GLY A 328 28.11 10.47 4.13
CA GLY A 328 26.70 10.38 3.72
C GLY A 328 25.79 9.60 4.67
N GLU A 329 26.28 9.31 5.88
CA GLU A 329 25.51 8.75 6.99
C GLU A 329 24.54 9.82 7.51
N VAL A 330 23.38 9.40 8.03
CA VAL A 330 22.39 10.30 8.59
C VAL A 330 21.97 9.85 9.98
N PHE A 331 22.47 10.55 10.99
CA PHE A 331 22.07 10.39 12.40
C PHE A 331 21.19 11.53 12.91
N LYS A 332 20.91 12.53 12.08
CA LYS A 332 20.11 13.70 12.47
C LYS A 332 19.07 14.00 11.40
N ILE A 333 17.84 14.26 11.84
CA ILE A 333 16.70 14.57 10.99
C ILE A 333 15.92 15.77 11.55
N SER A 334 15.25 16.53 10.70
CA SER A 334 14.25 17.52 11.13
C SER A 334 12.85 17.08 10.73
N LEU A 335 11.91 17.22 11.65
CA LEU A 335 10.50 16.97 11.40
C LEU A 335 9.80 18.24 10.88
N GLN A 336 8.76 18.06 10.07
CA GLN A 336 7.88 19.18 9.70
C GLN A 336 7.17 19.77 10.92
N GLN A 337 6.82 18.91 11.88
CA GLN A 337 6.31 19.26 13.20
C GLN A 337 6.68 18.16 14.20
N ASN A 338 6.91 18.53 15.46
CA ASN A 338 7.17 17.58 16.54
C ASN A 338 6.10 17.72 17.61
N GLY A 339 4.92 17.12 17.37
CA GLY A 339 3.76 17.15 18.29
C GLY A 339 3.24 18.54 18.68
N LYS A 340 2.03 18.60 19.24
CA LYS A 340 1.45 19.85 19.76
C LYS A 340 1.47 19.93 21.29
N ASP A 341 1.62 18.80 21.96
CA ASP A 341 1.58 18.68 23.41
C ASP A 341 2.64 17.68 23.91
N ASP A 342 2.75 17.56 25.23
CA ASP A 342 3.76 16.72 25.88
C ASP A 342 3.46 15.23 25.77
N ILE A 343 2.31 14.81 25.25
CA ILE A 343 1.96 13.40 25.04
C ILE A 343 2.36 12.97 23.63
N LEU A 344 2.07 13.79 22.64
CA LEU A 344 2.29 13.51 21.22
C LEU A 344 3.72 13.84 20.76
N LYS A 345 4.40 14.78 21.43
CA LYS A 345 5.80 15.10 21.14
C LYS A 345 6.70 13.88 21.24
N ILE A 346 7.62 13.78 20.28
CA ILE A 346 8.75 12.86 20.36
C ILE A 346 9.74 13.40 21.37
N LYS A 347 10.13 12.54 22.31
CA LYS A 347 11.02 12.84 23.42
C LYS A 347 12.33 12.09 23.28
N GLN A 348 13.30 12.52 24.09
CA GLN A 348 14.52 11.76 24.29
C GLN A 348 14.19 10.37 24.85
N GLN A 349 14.90 9.34 24.38
CA GLN A 349 14.70 7.91 24.63
C GLN A 349 13.48 7.27 23.96
N ASP A 350 12.64 8.03 23.24
CA ASP A 350 11.58 7.41 22.44
C ASP A 350 12.18 6.53 21.33
N TRP A 351 11.49 5.43 21.06
CA TRP A 351 11.77 4.59 19.90
C TRP A 351 10.96 5.07 18.71
N ILE A 352 11.63 5.24 17.57
CA ILE A 352 11.00 5.62 16.32
C ILE A 352 11.41 4.68 15.20
N GLU A 353 10.52 4.49 14.25
CA GLU A 353 10.81 3.83 12.96
C GLU A 353 10.79 4.89 11.87
N VAL A 354 11.89 4.97 11.12
CA VAL A 354 12.00 5.79 9.91
C VAL A 354 11.59 4.94 8.71
N SER A 355 10.72 5.49 7.88
CA SER A 355 10.21 4.84 6.67
C SER A 355 9.83 5.90 5.64
N GLY A 356 9.70 5.52 4.38
CA GLY A 356 9.12 6.35 3.32
C GLY A 356 8.12 5.55 2.48
N GLU A 357 7.71 6.14 1.36
CA GLU A 357 6.73 5.56 0.45
C GLU A 357 7.16 4.19 -0.08
N TYR A 358 8.45 4.01 -0.37
CA TYR A 358 8.98 2.78 -0.96
C TYR A 358 9.00 1.66 0.07
N THR A 359 9.52 1.94 1.27
CA THR A 359 9.49 1.02 2.41
C THR A 359 8.06 0.61 2.76
N ASP A 360 7.10 1.53 2.69
CA ASP A 360 5.70 1.23 3.00
C ASP A 360 5.00 0.32 1.97
N LEU A 361 5.46 0.33 0.73
CA LEU A 361 4.92 -0.45 -0.39
C LEU A 361 5.64 -1.79 -0.57
N ASP A 362 6.81 -1.94 0.06
CA ASP A 362 7.58 -3.17 0.09
C ASP A 362 7.35 -3.93 1.39
N THR A 363 6.58 -5.01 1.32
CA THR A 363 6.22 -5.80 2.51
C THR A 363 7.39 -6.55 3.13
N ASP A 364 8.50 -6.71 2.41
CA ASP A 364 9.65 -7.50 2.84
C ASP A 364 10.74 -6.65 3.50
N ASN A 365 10.70 -5.32 3.29
CA ASN A 365 11.68 -4.39 3.80
C ASN A 365 11.07 -3.47 4.87
N PRO A 366 11.24 -3.78 6.17
CA PRO A 366 10.73 -2.92 7.23
C PRO A 366 11.54 -1.61 7.36
N GLY A 367 10.96 -0.59 7.99
CA GLY A 367 11.65 0.67 8.24
C GLY A 367 12.76 0.56 9.29
N THR A 368 13.70 1.50 9.30
CA THR A 368 14.83 1.48 10.24
C THR A 368 14.37 1.96 11.62
N LEU A 369 14.49 1.10 12.64
CA LEU A 369 14.27 1.49 14.03
C LEU A 369 15.48 2.24 14.59
N ALA A 370 15.22 3.36 15.27
CA ALA A 370 16.23 4.19 15.90
C ALA A 370 15.71 4.72 17.24
N ARG A 371 16.61 4.92 18.20
CA ARG A 371 16.30 5.60 19.45
C ARG A 371 16.67 7.07 19.36
N VAL A 372 15.82 7.91 19.91
CA VAL A 372 16.05 9.36 19.97
C VAL A 372 17.03 9.69 21.10
N LEU A 373 18.24 10.11 20.75
CA LEU A 373 19.28 10.51 21.70
C LEU A 373 19.10 11.94 22.21
N LYS A 374 18.59 12.84 21.37
CA LYS A 374 18.40 14.26 21.69
C LYS A 374 17.27 14.87 20.85
N VAL A 375 16.54 15.81 21.44
CA VAL A 375 15.47 16.60 20.79
C VAL A 375 15.76 18.08 20.95
N GLU A 376 15.84 18.80 19.83
CA GLU A 376 16.05 20.26 19.77
C GLU A 376 14.98 20.89 18.88
N GLY A 377 13.83 21.22 19.48
CA GLY A 377 12.66 21.68 18.74
C GLY A 377 12.10 20.57 17.84
N THR A 378 12.26 20.72 16.52
CA THR A 378 11.88 19.70 15.53
C THR A 378 13.06 18.83 15.06
N VAL A 379 14.28 19.11 15.54
CA VAL A 379 15.47 18.35 15.16
C VAL A 379 15.66 17.19 16.14
N LEU A 380 15.83 15.99 15.61
CA LEU A 380 16.11 14.77 16.35
C LEU A 380 17.52 14.28 16.03
N THR A 381 18.26 13.86 17.06
CA THR A 381 19.51 13.09 16.91
C THR A 381 19.23 11.65 17.30
N LEU A 382 19.67 10.72 16.47
CA LEU A 382 19.37 9.29 16.50
C LEU A 382 20.63 8.49 16.83
N ASP A 383 20.46 7.26 17.33
CA ASP A 383 21.57 6.33 17.58
C ASP A 383 21.91 5.41 16.41
N THR A 384 21.09 5.44 15.34
CA THR A 384 21.16 4.56 14.19
C THR A 384 21.17 5.38 12.91
N ASP A 385 21.94 4.94 11.91
CA ASP A 385 21.99 5.56 10.59
C ASP A 385 20.69 5.27 9.82
N VAL A 386 20.03 6.33 9.36
CA VAL A 386 18.77 6.26 8.60
C VAL A 386 18.93 6.77 7.16
N ALA A 387 20.16 6.83 6.64
CA ALA A 387 20.47 7.28 5.30
C ALA A 387 19.74 6.49 4.20
N ALA A 388 19.35 5.24 4.46
CA ALA A 388 18.58 4.41 3.54
C ALA A 388 17.27 5.07 3.07
N HIS A 389 16.63 5.85 3.95
CA HIS A 389 15.31 6.43 3.69
C HIS A 389 15.36 7.86 3.13
N LYS A 390 16.55 8.44 2.96
CA LYS A 390 16.70 9.88 2.63
C LYS A 390 16.15 10.26 1.25
N ASN A 391 16.20 9.31 0.31
CA ASN A 391 15.78 9.49 -1.08
C ASN A 391 14.37 8.94 -1.33
N GLU A 392 13.71 8.42 -0.29
CA GLU A 392 12.33 7.96 -0.42
C GLU A 392 11.37 9.15 -0.48
N PRO A 393 10.31 9.09 -1.31
CA PRO A 393 9.22 10.03 -1.24
C PRO A 393 8.53 9.96 0.13
N LEU A 394 8.06 11.12 0.58
CA LEU A 394 7.23 11.26 1.80
C LEU A 394 7.85 10.55 3.03
N PRO A 395 9.13 10.83 3.35
CA PRO A 395 9.80 10.20 4.48
C PRO A 395 9.12 10.63 5.78
N LYS A 396 9.00 9.71 6.73
CA LYS A 396 8.31 9.93 8.00
C LYS A 396 8.92 9.11 9.12
N ILE A 397 8.60 9.51 10.33
CA ILE A 397 8.84 8.74 11.53
C ILE A 397 7.53 8.22 12.11
N ARG A 398 7.61 7.09 12.81
CA ARG A 398 6.52 6.54 13.61
C ARG A 398 7.01 6.16 14.98
N ARG A 399 6.29 6.56 16.03
CA ARG A 399 6.66 6.24 17.42
C ARG A 399 6.25 4.82 17.80
N TRP A 400 7.14 4.15 18.52
CA TRP A 400 6.94 2.82 19.11
C TRP A 400 7.23 2.89 20.62
N ASP A 401 6.60 1.99 21.39
CA ASP A 401 6.85 1.93 22.84
C ASP A 401 8.16 1.18 23.15
N THR A 402 8.63 0.32 22.22
CA THR A 402 9.82 -0.51 22.44
C THR A 402 10.77 -0.55 21.25
N ASN A 403 11.99 -1.03 21.53
CA ASN A 403 12.92 -1.53 20.52
C ASN A 403 12.47 -2.89 19.95
N ILE A 404 13.33 -3.45 19.11
CA ILE A 404 13.25 -4.82 18.63
C ILE A 404 13.40 -5.79 19.80
N GLN A 405 12.43 -6.68 19.97
CA GLN A 405 12.32 -7.61 21.08
C GLN A 405 12.13 -9.05 20.62
N THR A 406 12.57 -10.01 21.45
CA THR A 406 12.20 -11.42 21.29
C THR A 406 10.77 -11.65 21.84
N PRO A 407 10.09 -12.77 21.49
CA PRO A 407 8.77 -13.08 22.03
C PRO A 407 8.66 -12.98 23.56
N ASP A 408 9.68 -13.47 24.29
CA ASP A 408 9.69 -13.48 25.75
C ASP A 408 9.85 -12.08 26.36
N ASP A 409 10.54 -11.18 25.66
CA ASP A 409 10.74 -9.79 26.09
C ASP A 409 9.47 -8.96 25.92
N VAL A 410 8.67 -9.24 24.89
CA VAL A 410 7.38 -8.57 24.64
C VAL A 410 6.41 -8.82 25.80
N VAL A 411 6.33 -10.08 26.26
CA VAL A 411 5.46 -10.42 27.40
C VAL A 411 5.88 -9.68 28.66
N LYS A 412 7.19 -9.55 28.92
CA LYS A 412 7.69 -8.87 30.12
C LYS A 412 7.46 -7.37 30.08
N THR A 413 7.74 -6.70 28.95
CA THR A 413 7.66 -5.23 28.85
C THR A 413 6.22 -4.71 28.78
N ILE A 414 5.31 -5.42 28.11
CA ILE A 414 3.88 -5.05 28.12
C ILE A 414 3.33 -5.07 29.55
N VAL A 415 3.80 -6.01 30.36
CA VAL A 415 3.31 -6.25 31.73
C VAL A 415 3.91 -5.29 32.74
N SER A 416 5.20 -4.99 32.63
CA SER A 416 5.87 -4.05 33.54
C SER A 416 5.53 -2.59 33.25
N GLY A 417 4.99 -2.28 32.07
CA GLY A 417 4.67 -0.91 31.64
C GLY A 417 5.91 -0.02 31.47
N THR A 418 7.09 -0.63 31.36
CA THR A 418 8.42 0.02 31.28
C THR A 418 9.19 -0.44 30.08
#